data_AF-M2R7M9-F1
#
_entry.id   AF-M2R7M9-F1
#
_cell.length_a   1.000
_cell.length_b   1.000
_cell.length_c   1.000
_cell.angle_alpha   90.00
_cell.angle_beta   90.00
_cell.angle_gamma   90.00
#
_symmetry.space_group_name_H-M   'P 1'
#
loop_
_entity.id
_entity.type
_entity.pdbx_description
1 polymer ?
#
loop_
_entity_poly.entity_id
_entity_poly.type
_entity_poly.pdbx_seq_one_letter_code
_entity_poly.pdbx_strand_id
1 'polypeptide(L)'
;MDLGVFVIAIAGVFAFLYFPVYCQSNVKHYVAMLMFVNLLGCFSVILSAIFLSHQNNPKICHFEAAFVNFVQYGQTLWCLCCVVEYFLHQLICLEENKKRCVITHCIVWSICFFTSIPIYTHSCALEFAICVSTSSGIRWGISIIPRIILCLLIGVIAIITFIHKSSLYTNTLHFLQYWKIEDLEIKEVAKQMILFSGYFIIMASCLAQPPLTLMVKKILPETISFFKVISTASSDALCCAVTFFYFHHLFNLWGNWQTLFKKIGIIETTKEESEQYVHLL
;
A
#
# COMPACT_ATOMS: atom_id res chain seq x y z
N MET A 1 -24.87 11.98 -9.43
CA MET A 1 -23.51 11.71 -8.91
C MET A 1 -23.25 10.24 -9.16
N ASP A 2 -22.32 9.89 -10.05
CA ASP A 2 -22.12 8.50 -10.47
C ASP A 2 -21.73 7.62 -9.28
N LEU A 3 -22.33 6.43 -9.19
CA LEU A 3 -22.13 5.43 -8.13
C LEU A 3 -20.65 5.15 -7.87
N GLY A 4 -19.81 5.26 -8.90
CA GLY A 4 -18.37 5.10 -8.81
C GLY A 4 -17.64 6.16 -7.97
N VAL A 5 -18.02 7.44 -8.11
CA VAL A 5 -17.47 8.52 -7.28
C VAL A 5 -17.90 8.33 -5.82
N PHE A 6 -19.11 7.82 -5.61
CA PHE A 6 -19.64 7.50 -4.29
C PHE A 6 -18.91 6.33 -3.63
N VAL A 7 -18.56 5.27 -4.36
CA VAL A 7 -17.78 4.12 -3.84
C VAL A 7 -16.34 4.54 -3.49
N ILE A 8 -15.70 5.36 -4.33
CA ILE A 8 -14.36 5.91 -4.05
C ILE A 8 -14.39 6.80 -2.81
N ALA A 9 -15.40 7.66 -2.70
CA ALA A 9 -15.58 8.53 -1.55
C ALA A 9 -15.89 7.74 -0.27
N ILE A 10 -16.75 6.73 -0.33
CA ILE A 10 -17.05 5.87 0.83
C ILE A 10 -15.82 5.08 1.27
N ALA A 11 -15.04 4.51 0.34
CA ALA A 11 -13.82 3.80 0.70
C ALA A 11 -12.81 4.71 1.41
N GLY A 12 -12.65 5.96 0.95
CA GLY A 12 -11.82 6.97 1.60
C GLY A 12 -12.36 7.42 2.97
N VAL A 13 -13.67 7.64 3.09
CA VAL A 13 -14.33 8.06 4.35
C VAL A 13 -14.35 6.92 5.39
N PHE A 14 -14.57 5.68 4.97
CA PHE A 14 -14.54 4.50 5.84
C PHE A 14 -13.11 4.26 6.37
N ALA A 15 -12.09 4.41 5.52
CA ALA A 15 -10.70 4.37 5.95
C ALA A 15 -10.35 5.51 6.92
N PHE A 16 -10.92 6.70 6.72
CA PHE A 16 -10.72 7.86 7.60
C PHE A 16 -11.31 7.67 9.00
N LEU A 17 -12.47 7.01 9.13
CA LEU A 17 -13.20 6.90 10.40
C LEU A 17 -12.89 5.62 11.20
N TYR A 18 -12.52 4.51 10.56
CA TYR A 18 -12.42 3.21 11.24
C TYR A 18 -11.04 2.94 11.87
N PHE A 19 -9.95 3.35 11.21
CA PHE A 19 -8.60 3.15 11.73
C PHE A 19 -8.04 4.18 12.74
N PRO A 20 -8.55 5.43 12.89
CA PRO A 20 -8.04 6.32 13.94
C PRO A 20 -8.28 5.78 15.36
N VAL A 21 -9.08 4.73 15.50
CA VAL A 21 -9.57 4.23 16.79
C VAL A 21 -8.58 3.30 17.52
N TYR A 22 -7.54 2.74 16.86
CA TYR A 22 -6.77 1.65 17.52
C TYR A 22 -5.24 1.64 17.42
N CYS A 23 -4.58 2.44 16.56
CA CYS A 23 -3.12 2.38 16.44
C CYS A 23 -2.42 3.48 17.25
N GLN A 24 -1.68 3.11 18.30
CA GLN A 24 -0.80 4.02 19.04
C GLN A 24 0.39 4.49 18.19
N SER A 25 0.83 3.68 17.21
CA SER A 25 1.95 4.00 16.32
C SER A 25 1.50 4.32 14.89
N ASN A 26 2.01 5.42 14.34
CA ASN A 26 1.74 5.86 12.97
C ASN A 26 2.18 4.84 11.92
N VAL A 27 3.31 4.15 12.12
CA VAL A 27 3.81 3.14 11.17
C VAL A 27 2.82 1.99 11.06
N LYS A 28 2.33 1.48 12.19
CA LYS A 28 1.33 0.40 12.22
C LYS A 28 0.03 0.83 11.52
N HIS A 29 -0.39 2.07 11.75
CA HIS A 29 -1.55 2.65 11.09
C HIS A 29 -1.37 2.70 9.57
N TYR A 30 -0.25 3.22 9.08
CA TYR A 30 0.01 3.33 7.65
C TYR A 30 0.13 1.95 6.98
N VAL A 31 0.70 0.94 7.66
CA VAL A 31 0.73 -0.44 7.15
C VAL A 31 -0.67 -1.04 7.08
N ALA A 32 -1.55 -0.72 8.03
CA ALA A 32 -2.95 -1.14 7.97
C ALA A 32 -3.70 -0.49 6.79
N MET A 33 -3.44 0.78 6.51
CA MET A 33 -3.95 1.46 5.32
C MET A 33 -3.42 0.83 4.03
N LEU A 34 -2.12 0.55 3.97
CA LEU A 34 -1.51 -0.12 2.83
C LEU A 34 -2.15 -1.49 2.59
N MET A 35 -2.40 -2.26 3.66
CA MET A 35 -3.12 -3.52 3.58
C MET A 35 -4.53 -3.35 3.02
N PHE A 36 -5.29 -2.39 3.55
CA PHE A 36 -6.64 -2.08 3.06
C PHE A 36 -6.63 -1.77 1.56
N VAL A 37 -5.69 -0.93 1.10
CA VAL A 37 -5.61 -0.58 -0.33
C VAL A 37 -5.10 -1.75 -1.18
N ASN A 38 -4.22 -2.60 -0.66
CA ASN A 38 -3.82 -3.83 -1.38
C ASN A 38 -4.99 -4.81 -1.56
N LEU A 39 -5.85 -4.94 -0.55
CA LEU A 39 -7.09 -5.70 -0.68
C LEU A 39 -8.01 -5.08 -1.74
N LEU A 40 -8.17 -3.75 -1.74
CA LEU A 40 -8.90 -3.05 -2.79
C LEU A 40 -8.28 -3.28 -4.18
N GLY A 41 -6.95 -3.40 -4.28
CA GLY A 41 -6.23 -3.79 -5.50
C GLY A 41 -6.68 -5.16 -6.01
N CYS A 42 -6.69 -6.17 -5.14
CA CYS A 42 -7.21 -7.50 -5.50
C CYS A 42 -8.68 -7.45 -5.94
N PHE A 43 -9.52 -6.68 -5.25
CA PHE A 43 -10.92 -6.48 -5.68
C PHE A 43 -11.03 -5.76 -7.03
N SER A 44 -10.14 -4.81 -7.33
CA SER A 44 -10.14 -4.10 -8.61
C SER A 44 -9.93 -5.05 -9.79
N VAL A 45 -9.08 -6.06 -9.65
CA VAL A 45 -8.85 -7.10 -10.68
C VAL A 45 -10.12 -7.90 -10.95
N ILE A 46 -10.86 -8.27 -9.89
CA ILE A 46 -12.15 -8.96 -10.01
C ILE A 46 -13.17 -8.07 -10.73
N LEU A 47 -13.22 -6.79 -10.36
CA LEU A 47 -14.10 -5.81 -11.01
C LEU A 47 -13.76 -5.63 -12.49
N SER A 48 -12.48 -5.52 -12.85
CA SER A 48 -12.02 -5.47 -14.24
C SER A 48 -12.47 -6.70 -15.03
N ALA A 49 -12.40 -7.90 -14.44
CA ALA A 49 -12.90 -9.13 -15.07
C ALA A 49 -14.42 -9.09 -15.33
N ILE A 50 -15.20 -8.48 -14.43
CA ILE A 50 -16.65 -8.29 -14.59
C ILE A 50 -16.95 -7.19 -15.63
N PHE A 51 -16.14 -6.13 -15.69
CA PHE A 51 -16.32 -5.06 -16.67
C PHE A 51 -15.95 -5.48 -18.09
N LEU A 52 -14.99 -6.39 -18.24
CA LEU A 52 -14.70 -7.09 -19.49
C LEU A 52 -15.91 -7.83 -20.08
N SER A 53 -16.89 -8.24 -19.27
CA SER A 53 -18.12 -8.84 -19.79
C SER A 53 -19.14 -7.80 -20.28
N HIS A 54 -18.86 -6.50 -20.10
CA HIS A 54 -19.75 -5.38 -20.41
C HIS A 54 -19.11 -4.37 -21.41
N GLN A 55 -18.26 -4.85 -22.32
CA GLN A 55 -17.36 -4.07 -23.20
C GLN A 55 -17.98 -2.85 -23.93
N ASN A 56 -19.31 -2.78 -24.06
CA ASN A 56 -20.00 -1.75 -24.82
C ASN A 56 -20.35 -0.47 -24.03
N ASN A 57 -20.03 -0.38 -22.74
CA ASN A 57 -20.34 0.82 -21.95
C ASN A 57 -19.09 1.68 -21.66
N PRO A 58 -18.88 2.81 -22.38
CA PRO A 58 -17.70 3.64 -22.19
C PRO A 58 -17.63 4.27 -20.78
N LYS A 59 -18.77 4.52 -20.14
CA LYS A 59 -18.79 5.07 -18.76
C LYS A 59 -18.21 4.09 -17.74
N ILE A 60 -18.44 2.79 -17.95
CA ILE A 60 -17.87 1.74 -17.10
C ILE A 60 -16.34 1.71 -17.27
N CYS A 61 -15.85 1.83 -18.50
CA CYS A 61 -14.42 1.84 -18.78
C CYS A 61 -13.71 3.05 -18.16
N HIS A 62 -14.33 4.24 -18.22
CA HIS A 62 -13.79 5.44 -17.58
C HIS A 62 -13.74 5.29 -16.05
N PHE A 63 -14.78 4.70 -15.47
CA PHE A 63 -14.82 4.42 -14.04
C PHE A 63 -13.73 3.43 -13.62
N GLU A 64 -13.61 2.31 -14.33
CA GLU A 64 -12.59 1.30 -14.06
C GLU A 64 -11.18 1.91 -14.11
N ALA A 65 -10.86 2.66 -15.16
CA ALA A 65 -9.56 3.31 -15.31
C ALA A 65 -9.26 4.27 -14.14
N ALA A 66 -10.26 5.06 -13.75
CA ALA A 66 -10.12 6.00 -12.63
C ALA A 66 -9.97 5.28 -11.28
N PHE A 67 -10.71 4.19 -11.07
CA PHE A 67 -10.65 3.38 -9.85
C PHE A 67 -9.31 2.65 -9.72
N VAL A 68 -8.85 1.98 -10.78
CA VAL A 68 -7.54 1.33 -10.81
C VAL A 68 -6.42 2.33 -10.53
N ASN A 69 -6.49 3.53 -11.15
CA ASN A 69 -5.53 4.59 -10.86
C ASN A 69 -5.59 5.05 -9.39
N PHE A 70 -6.79 5.22 -8.83
CA PHE A 70 -6.99 5.64 -7.44
C PHE A 70 -6.34 4.66 -6.47
N VAL A 71 -6.61 3.38 -6.66
CA VAL A 71 -6.07 2.29 -5.84
C VAL A 71 -4.54 2.23 -5.96
N GLN A 72 -4.00 2.23 -7.18
CA GLN A 72 -2.55 2.15 -7.41
C GLN A 72 -1.79 3.35 -6.82
N TYR A 73 -2.38 4.55 -6.91
CA TYR A 73 -1.85 5.72 -6.21
C TYR A 73 -1.90 5.56 -4.70
N GLY A 74 -3.00 5.02 -4.16
CA GLY A 74 -3.14 4.72 -2.74
C GLY A 74 -2.06 3.75 -2.26
N GLN A 75 -1.84 2.64 -2.98
CA GLN A 75 -0.80 1.67 -2.64
C GLN A 75 0.58 2.33 -2.58
N THR A 76 0.91 3.14 -3.58
CA THR A 76 2.23 3.78 -3.67
C THR A 76 2.42 4.85 -2.61
N LEU A 77 1.42 5.71 -2.39
CA LEU A 77 1.49 6.79 -1.40
C LEU A 77 1.52 6.23 0.03
N TRP A 78 0.68 5.24 0.36
CA TRP A 78 0.71 4.62 1.68
C TRP A 78 2.03 3.89 1.93
N CYS A 79 2.58 3.21 0.92
CA CYS A 79 3.90 2.57 1.00
C CYS A 79 5.01 3.61 1.23
N LEU A 80 4.97 4.74 0.52
CA LEU A 80 5.89 5.85 0.72
C LEU A 80 5.77 6.46 2.13
N CYS A 81 4.55 6.70 2.61
CA CYS A 81 4.33 7.19 3.97
C CYS A 81 4.87 6.21 5.02
N CYS A 82 4.70 4.89 4.84
CA CYS A 82 5.26 3.89 5.74
C CYS A 82 6.79 3.96 5.79
N VAL A 83 7.45 3.95 4.62
CA VAL A 83 8.92 3.92 4.58
C VAL A 83 9.53 5.20 5.12
N VAL A 84 8.92 6.36 4.83
CA VAL A 84 9.34 7.67 5.35
C VAL A 84 9.14 7.74 6.86
N GLU A 85 7.97 7.33 7.37
CA GLU A 85 7.68 7.39 8.80
C GLU A 85 8.67 6.51 9.59
N TYR A 86 8.97 5.31 9.08
CA TYR A 86 9.97 4.45 9.70
C TYR A 86 11.37 5.05 9.63
N PHE A 87 11.79 5.58 8.47
CA PHE A 87 13.08 6.25 8.33
C PHE A 87 13.24 7.39 9.36
N LEU A 88 12.22 8.23 9.50
CA LEU A 88 12.24 9.34 10.44
C LEU A 88 12.24 8.87 11.90
N HIS A 89 11.56 7.76 12.20
CA HIS A 89 11.64 7.11 13.50
C HIS A 89 13.06 6.60 13.80
N GLN A 90 13.76 6.04 12.82
CA GLN A 90 15.15 5.61 12.97
C GLN A 90 16.13 6.76 13.18
N LEU A 91 15.85 7.93 12.60
CA LEU A 91 16.64 9.14 12.82
C LEU A 91 16.34 9.86 14.15
N ILE A 92 15.41 9.35 14.97
CA ILE A 92 14.94 10.01 16.20
C ILE A 92 14.43 11.44 15.89
N CYS A 93 13.99 11.69 14.65
CA CYS A 93 13.59 13.02 14.21
C CYS A 93 12.13 13.34 14.51
N LEU A 94 11.34 12.39 15.01
CA LEU A 94 9.91 12.58 15.17
C LEU A 94 9.35 11.92 16.44
N GLU A 95 8.70 12.74 17.26
CA GLU A 95 7.68 12.27 18.20
C GLU A 95 6.44 11.80 17.43
N GLU A 96 5.79 10.76 17.94
CA GLU A 96 4.52 10.26 17.41
C GLU A 96 3.43 11.30 17.63
N ASN A 97 2.80 11.77 16.56
CA ASN A 97 1.78 12.82 16.62
C ASN A 97 0.53 12.42 15.85
N LYS A 98 -0.58 12.23 16.56
CA LYS A 98 -1.89 11.89 15.99
C LYS A 98 -2.37 12.93 14.97
N LYS A 99 -2.05 14.22 15.15
CA LYS A 99 -2.40 15.28 14.18
C LYS A 99 -1.67 15.09 12.85
N ARG A 100 -0.39 14.67 12.87
CA ARG A 100 0.37 14.34 11.66
C ARG A 100 -0.30 13.20 10.90
N CYS A 101 -0.70 12.13 11.59
CA CYS A 101 -1.39 11.01 10.98
C CYS A 101 -2.69 11.44 10.25
N VAL A 102 -3.53 12.25 10.90
CA VAL A 102 -4.77 12.77 10.29
C VAL A 102 -4.49 13.62 9.05
N ILE A 103 -3.51 14.52 9.13
CA ILE A 103 -3.11 15.35 7.99
C ILE A 103 -2.62 14.47 6.83
N THR A 104 -1.78 13.47 7.11
CA THR A 104 -1.32 12.51 6.10
C THR A 104 -2.49 11.79 5.43
N HIS A 105 -3.52 11.39 6.16
CA HIS A 105 -4.73 10.79 5.57
C HIS A 105 -5.42 11.72 4.58
N CYS A 106 -5.69 12.95 5.03
CA CYS A 106 -6.35 13.94 4.17
C CYS A 106 -5.53 14.17 2.90
N ILE A 107 -4.21 14.30 3.02
CA ILE A 107 -3.31 14.52 1.88
C ILE A 107 -3.33 13.31 0.93
N VAL A 108 -3.08 12.10 1.43
CA VAL A 108 -2.99 10.89 0.60
C VAL A 108 -4.29 10.65 -0.16
N TRP A 109 -5.43 10.67 0.52
CA TRP A 109 -6.72 10.43 -0.11
C TRP A 109 -7.12 11.55 -1.08
N SER A 110 -6.80 12.80 -0.75
CA SER A 110 -7.04 13.93 -1.68
C SER A 110 -6.21 13.77 -2.95
N ILE A 111 -4.92 13.42 -2.84
CA ILE A 111 -4.06 13.20 -4.01
C ILE A 111 -4.62 12.05 -4.86
N CYS A 112 -4.99 10.91 -4.26
CA CYS A 112 -5.61 9.81 -4.98
C CYS A 112 -6.88 10.24 -5.73
N PHE A 113 -7.73 11.06 -5.10
CA PHE A 113 -8.94 11.55 -5.73
C PHE A 113 -8.63 12.50 -6.90
N PHE A 114 -7.79 13.52 -6.66
CA PHE A 114 -7.45 14.53 -7.67
C PHE A 114 -6.69 13.96 -8.87
N THR A 115 -5.88 12.92 -8.70
CA THR A 115 -5.21 12.26 -9.83
C THR A 115 -6.15 11.36 -10.63
N SER A 116 -7.24 10.87 -10.04
CA SER A 116 -8.21 10.02 -10.73
C SER A 116 -9.33 10.78 -11.45
N ILE A 117 -9.66 12.01 -11.04
CA ILE A 117 -10.67 12.84 -11.74
C ILE A 117 -10.35 13.00 -13.24
N PRO A 118 -9.12 13.39 -13.65
CA PRO A 118 -8.82 13.56 -15.07
C PRO A 118 -8.95 12.27 -15.88
N ILE A 119 -8.71 11.11 -15.26
CA ILE A 119 -8.87 9.82 -15.95
C ILE A 119 -10.35 9.53 -16.18
N TYR A 120 -11.21 9.87 -15.22
CA TYR A 120 -12.66 9.70 -15.35
C TYR A 120 -13.26 10.61 -16.43
N THR A 121 -12.78 11.86 -16.53
CA THR A 121 -13.35 12.88 -17.42
C THR A 121 -12.84 12.81 -18.85
N HIS A 122 -11.83 11.99 -19.14
CA HIS A 122 -11.24 11.85 -20.46
C HIS A 122 -11.45 10.45 -21.05
N SER A 123 -11.35 10.35 -22.38
CA SER A 123 -11.60 9.12 -23.10
C SER A 123 -10.65 7.99 -22.68
N CYS A 124 -11.22 6.90 -22.20
CA CYS A 124 -10.51 5.66 -21.91
C CYS A 124 -10.84 4.59 -22.97
N ALA A 125 -9.90 3.69 -23.21
CA ALA A 125 -10.08 2.53 -24.06
C ALA A 125 -9.60 1.27 -23.33
N LEU A 126 -10.21 0.14 -23.64
CA LEU A 126 -9.77 -1.16 -23.16
C LEU A 126 -8.48 -1.54 -23.88
N GLU A 127 -7.36 -1.59 -23.15
CA GLU A 127 -6.07 -2.07 -23.64
C GLU A 127 -5.64 -3.26 -22.78
N PHE A 128 -5.44 -4.44 -23.38
CA PHE A 128 -4.95 -5.63 -22.67
C PHE A 128 -5.77 -5.97 -21.40
N ALA A 129 -7.10 -5.95 -21.53
CA ALA A 129 -8.05 -6.31 -20.48
C ALA A 129 -8.07 -5.38 -19.25
N ILE A 130 -7.55 -4.16 -19.38
CA ILE A 130 -7.75 -3.06 -18.44
C ILE A 130 -8.15 -1.79 -19.19
N CYS A 131 -8.94 -0.94 -18.55
CA CYS A 131 -9.27 0.37 -19.12
C CYS A 131 -8.17 1.40 -18.84
N VAL A 132 -7.75 2.13 -19.90
CA VAL A 132 -6.63 3.07 -19.84
C VAL A 132 -6.96 4.37 -20.57
N SER A 133 -6.50 5.51 -20.04
CA SER A 133 -6.62 6.80 -20.73
C SER A 133 -5.91 6.78 -22.09
N THR A 134 -6.63 7.20 -23.12
CA THR A 134 -6.11 7.38 -24.49
C THR A 134 -5.27 8.66 -24.63
N SER A 135 -5.56 9.68 -23.81
CA SER A 135 -4.82 10.94 -23.77
C SER A 135 -3.39 10.70 -23.29
N SER A 136 -2.41 11.06 -24.13
CA SER A 136 -0.99 10.90 -23.83
C SER A 136 -0.56 11.71 -22.62
N GLY A 137 -1.07 12.94 -22.48
CA GLY A 137 -0.76 13.82 -21.34
C GLY A 137 -1.19 13.20 -20.01
N ILE A 138 -2.40 12.63 -19.95
CA ILE A 138 -2.92 11.98 -18.74
C ILE A 138 -2.18 10.66 -18.49
N ARG A 139 -2.00 9.85 -19.53
CA ARG A 139 -1.32 8.56 -19.40
C ARG A 139 0.12 8.72 -18.88
N TRP A 140 0.89 9.65 -19.45
CA TRP A 140 2.28 9.86 -19.05
C TRP A 140 2.41 10.74 -17.81
N GLY A 141 1.74 11.89 -17.81
CA GLY A 141 1.88 12.91 -16.77
C GLY A 141 1.14 12.60 -15.47
N ILE A 142 0.09 11.79 -15.51
CA ILE A 142 -0.67 11.40 -14.32
C ILE A 142 -0.43 9.93 -13.99
N SER A 143 -0.53 9.00 -14.95
CA SER A 143 -0.45 7.59 -14.59
C SER A 143 0.97 7.02 -14.58
N ILE A 144 1.87 7.36 -15.50
CA ILE A 144 3.16 6.65 -15.60
C ILE A 144 4.25 7.33 -14.76
N ILE A 145 4.62 8.57 -15.12
CA ILE A 145 5.83 9.23 -14.60
C ILE A 145 5.78 9.42 -13.09
N PRO A 146 4.72 9.99 -12.48
CA PRO A 146 4.73 10.23 -11.05
C PRO A 146 4.80 8.94 -10.25
N ARG A 147 4.12 7.87 -10.68
CA ARG A 147 4.16 6.58 -9.99
C ARG A 147 5.54 5.94 -10.05
N ILE A 148 6.25 6.02 -11.18
CA ILE A 148 7.64 5.55 -11.27
C ILE A 148 8.53 6.33 -10.30
N ILE A 149 8.41 7.67 -10.26
CA ILE A 149 9.18 8.51 -9.33
C ILE A 149 8.91 8.10 -7.88
N LEU A 150 7.63 7.92 -7.51
CA LEU A 150 7.26 7.49 -6.15
C LEU A 150 7.81 6.10 -5.81
N CYS A 151 7.77 5.14 -6.75
CA CYS A 151 8.34 3.80 -6.54
C CYS A 151 9.87 3.86 -6.34
N LEU A 152 10.58 4.67 -7.13
CA LEU A 152 12.01 4.89 -6.96
C LEU A 152 12.32 5.52 -5.59
N LEU A 153 11.52 6.51 -5.17
CA LEU A 153 11.67 7.13 -3.84
C LEU A 153 11.50 6.10 -2.71
N ILE A 154 10.52 5.19 -2.81
CA ILE A 154 10.34 4.11 -1.82
C ILE A 154 11.62 3.25 -1.71
N GLY A 155 12.14 2.79 -2.86
CA GLY A 155 13.35 1.98 -2.90
C GLY A 155 14.58 2.71 -2.36
N VAL A 156 14.77 3.97 -2.77
CA VAL A 156 15.90 4.80 -2.32
C VAL A 156 15.85 5.04 -0.82
N ILE A 157 14.70 5.39 -0.25
CA ILE A 157 14.55 5.61 1.19
C ILE A 157 14.79 4.30 1.96
N ALA A 158 14.29 3.17 1.47
CA ALA A 158 14.53 1.86 2.10
C ALA A 158 16.03 1.50 2.15
N ILE A 159 16.77 1.79 1.06
CA ILE A 159 18.22 1.57 0.97
C ILE A 159 18.98 2.53 1.89
N ILE A 160 18.64 3.83 1.87
CA ILE A 160 19.28 4.82 2.74
C ILE A 160 19.07 4.47 4.21
N THR A 161 17.85 4.07 4.58
CA THR A 161 17.52 3.64 5.94
C THR A 161 18.38 2.45 6.37
N PHE A 162 18.53 1.46 5.47
CA PHE A 162 19.37 0.28 5.71
C PHE A 162 20.83 0.68 5.93
N ILE A 163 21.40 1.48 5.03
CA ILE A 163 22.79 1.92 5.10
C ILE A 163 23.02 2.71 6.38
N HIS A 164 22.17 3.69 6.67
CA HIS A 164 22.26 4.51 7.87
C HIS A 164 22.26 3.65 9.14
N LYS A 165 21.25 2.79 9.32
CA LYS A 165 21.18 1.95 10.51
C LYS A 165 22.35 0.97 10.57
N SER A 166 22.74 0.36 9.46
CA SER A 166 23.88 -0.55 9.43
C SER A 166 25.16 0.13 9.93
N SER A 167 25.42 1.36 9.46
CA SER A 167 26.61 2.16 9.80
C SER A 167 26.69 2.57 11.27
N LEU A 168 25.54 2.68 11.97
CA LEU A 168 25.51 3.02 13.39
C LEU A 168 25.98 1.87 14.28
N TYR A 169 25.79 0.62 13.86
CA TYR A 169 26.12 -0.55 14.67
C TYR A 169 27.40 -1.24 14.20
N THR A 170 27.61 -1.37 12.89
CA THR A 170 28.77 -2.07 12.29
C THR A 170 29.05 -1.54 10.88
N ASN A 171 29.90 -2.21 10.10
CA ASN A 171 29.96 -1.99 8.64
C ASN A 171 28.82 -2.74 7.94
N THR A 172 28.24 -2.15 6.87
CA THR A 172 27.11 -2.73 6.11
C THR A 172 27.33 -4.19 5.70
N LEU A 173 28.55 -4.56 5.33
CA LEU A 173 28.91 -5.90 4.89
C LEU A 173 28.90 -6.92 6.06
N HIS A 174 29.29 -6.48 7.26
CA HIS A 174 29.20 -7.28 8.48
C HIS A 174 27.75 -7.39 8.96
N PHE A 175 26.98 -6.31 8.79
CA PHE A 175 25.55 -6.25 9.11
C PHE A 175 24.71 -7.22 8.25
N LEU A 176 25.07 -7.38 6.97
CA LEU A 176 24.46 -8.40 6.10
C LEU A 176 24.78 -9.83 6.55
N GLN A 177 25.94 -10.04 7.17
CA GLN A 177 26.35 -11.33 7.75
C GLN A 177 25.89 -11.45 9.21
N TYR A 178 24.67 -11.00 9.53
CA TYR A 178 24.16 -10.89 10.89
C TYR A 178 24.22 -12.19 11.72
N TRP A 179 24.23 -13.36 11.08
CA TRP A 179 24.38 -14.64 11.78
C TRP A 179 25.77 -14.83 12.41
N LYS A 180 26.78 -14.08 11.96
CA LYS A 180 28.14 -14.06 12.52
C LYS A 180 28.30 -13.05 13.66
N ILE A 181 27.28 -12.24 13.94
CA ILE A 181 27.31 -11.28 15.03
C ILE A 181 27.07 -12.03 16.34
N GLU A 182 28.01 -11.92 17.27
CA GLU A 182 27.92 -12.57 18.60
C GLU A 182 26.92 -11.87 19.51
N ASP A 183 26.76 -10.55 19.36
CA ASP A 183 25.81 -9.76 20.13
C ASP A 183 24.36 -10.01 19.66
N LEU A 184 23.56 -10.58 20.57
CA LEU A 184 22.15 -10.91 20.35
C LEU A 184 21.29 -9.68 20.02
N GLU A 185 21.57 -8.51 20.61
CA GLU A 185 20.81 -7.29 20.39
C GLU A 185 21.06 -6.75 18.98
N ILE A 186 22.33 -6.63 18.59
CA ILE A 186 22.74 -6.17 17.26
C ILE A 186 22.22 -7.13 16.18
N LYS A 187 22.23 -8.44 16.46
CA LYS A 187 21.72 -9.47 15.57
C LYS A 187 20.22 -9.31 15.31
N GLU A 188 19.41 -9.02 16.33
CA GLU A 188 17.97 -8.82 16.15
C GLU A 188 17.66 -7.51 15.43
N VAL A 189 18.40 -6.43 15.72
CA VAL A 189 18.31 -5.16 14.98
C VAL A 189 18.64 -5.37 13.50
N ALA A 190 19.69 -6.14 13.20
CA ALA A 190 20.07 -6.44 11.82
C ALA A 190 19.00 -7.24 11.08
N LYS A 191 18.44 -8.26 11.72
CA LYS A 191 17.33 -9.05 11.16
C LYS A 191 16.10 -8.19 10.88
N GLN A 192 15.71 -7.31 11.80
CA GLN A 192 14.56 -6.41 11.62
C GLN A 192 14.80 -5.43 10.46
N MET A 193 16.00 -4.88 10.33
CA MET A 193 16.34 -3.96 9.23
C MET A 193 16.39 -4.64 7.87
N ILE A 194 16.91 -5.87 7.79
CA ILE A 194 16.89 -6.66 6.55
C ILE A 194 15.45 -6.96 6.15
N LEU A 195 14.60 -7.38 7.11
CA LEU A 195 13.19 -7.65 6.85
C LEU A 195 12.46 -6.40 6.36
N PHE A 196 12.66 -5.26 7.05
CA PHE A 196 12.05 -3.98 6.70
C PHE A 196 12.47 -3.50 5.32
N SER A 197 13.78 -3.35 5.07
CA SER A 197 14.28 -2.82 3.80
C SER A 197 14.00 -3.79 2.65
N GLY A 198 14.10 -5.10 2.89
CA GLY A 198 13.70 -6.11 1.92
C GLY A 198 12.23 -6.01 1.54
N TYR A 199 11.34 -5.84 2.52
CA TYR A 199 9.90 -5.63 2.29
C TYR A 199 9.64 -4.42 1.39
N PHE A 200 10.21 -3.24 1.69
CA PHE A 200 9.96 -2.04 0.90
C PHE A 200 10.60 -2.08 -0.49
N ILE A 201 11.73 -2.76 -0.66
CA ILE A 201 12.35 -2.96 -1.99
C ILE A 201 11.48 -3.88 -2.85
N ILE A 202 10.96 -4.97 -2.29
CA ILE A 202 10.01 -5.85 -2.98
C ILE A 202 8.75 -5.08 -3.35
N MET A 203 8.15 -4.36 -2.39
CA MET A 203 6.95 -3.54 -2.64
C MET A 203 7.21 -2.49 -3.73
N ALA A 204 8.33 -1.78 -3.70
CA ALA A 204 8.67 -0.80 -4.75
C ALA A 204 8.77 -1.44 -6.14
N SER A 205 9.33 -2.66 -6.21
CA SER A 205 9.46 -3.41 -7.46
C SER A 205 8.09 -3.85 -8.01
N CYS A 206 7.21 -4.33 -7.13
CA CYS A 206 5.84 -4.72 -7.51
C CYS A 206 5.01 -3.52 -7.95
N LEU A 207 5.05 -2.41 -7.19
CA LEU A 207 4.31 -1.20 -7.50
C LEU A 207 4.80 -0.48 -8.77
N ALA A 208 6.05 -0.70 -9.18
CA ALA A 208 6.58 -0.20 -10.45
C ALA A 208 6.06 -0.99 -11.67
N GLN A 209 5.56 -2.21 -11.49
CA GLN A 209 5.16 -3.07 -12.58
C GLN A 209 3.95 -2.53 -13.38
N PRO A 210 2.84 -2.03 -12.78
CA PRO A 210 1.75 -1.45 -13.55
C PRO A 210 2.14 -0.24 -14.44
N PRO A 211 2.84 0.81 -13.95
CA PRO A 211 3.23 1.92 -14.81
C PRO A 211 4.23 1.50 -15.90
N LEU A 212 5.18 0.60 -15.61
CA LEU A 212 6.08 0.03 -16.64
C LEU A 212 5.29 -0.72 -17.71
N THR A 213 4.29 -1.49 -17.30
CA THR A 213 3.40 -2.23 -18.18
C THR A 213 2.59 -1.31 -19.10
N LEU A 214 2.23 -0.11 -18.64
CA LEU A 214 1.58 0.92 -19.44
C LEU A 214 2.52 1.62 -20.44
N MET A 215 3.84 1.60 -20.21
CA MET A 215 4.85 2.17 -21.12
C MET A 215 5.02 1.33 -22.39
N VAL A 216 4.78 0.02 -22.34
CA VAL A 216 4.98 -0.93 -23.46
C VAL A 216 3.88 -0.81 -24.55
N LYS A 217 3.36 0.41 -24.79
CA LYS A 217 2.22 0.72 -25.68
C LYS A 217 2.40 0.27 -27.15
N LYS A 218 3.56 -0.26 -27.56
CA LYS A 218 3.93 -0.31 -28.99
C LYS A 218 4.35 -1.66 -29.58
N ILE A 219 4.68 -2.66 -28.78
CA ILE A 219 5.22 -3.91 -29.31
C ILE A 219 4.73 -4.99 -28.37
N LEU A 220 3.67 -5.72 -28.72
CA LEU A 220 3.46 -7.12 -28.33
C LEU A 220 2.18 -7.63 -29.02
N PRO A 221 2.21 -8.79 -29.69
CA PRO A 221 1.05 -9.40 -30.33
C PRO A 221 -0.05 -9.75 -29.32
N GLU A 222 -1.29 -9.82 -29.79
CA GLU A 222 -2.53 -10.01 -29.00
C GLU A 222 -2.50 -11.23 -28.06
N THR A 223 -1.69 -12.25 -28.37
CA THR A 223 -1.51 -13.47 -27.57
C THR A 223 -0.84 -13.25 -26.21
N ILE A 224 -0.16 -12.12 -25.99
CA ILE A 224 0.55 -11.81 -24.73
C ILE A 224 -0.33 -10.98 -23.77
N SER A 225 -1.54 -10.61 -24.18
CA SER A 225 -2.53 -9.92 -23.35
C SER A 225 -2.93 -10.73 -22.10
N PHE A 226 -3.12 -12.05 -22.24
CA PHE A 226 -3.46 -12.94 -21.13
C PHE A 226 -2.34 -13.02 -20.08
N PHE A 227 -1.08 -13.17 -20.51
CA PHE A 227 0.08 -13.18 -19.62
C PHE A 227 0.26 -11.85 -18.88
N LYS A 228 -0.08 -10.71 -19.51
CA LYS A 228 0.00 -9.38 -18.89
C LYS A 228 -1.10 -9.15 -17.84
N VAL A 229 -2.31 -9.67 -18.06
CA VAL A 229 -3.39 -9.67 -17.05
C VAL A 229 -3.01 -10.55 -15.86
N ILE A 230 -2.48 -11.77 -16.12
CA ILE A 230 -1.94 -12.63 -15.06
C ILE A 230 -0.79 -11.92 -14.33
N SER A 231 0.09 -11.25 -15.06
CA SER A 231 1.23 -10.53 -14.49
C SER A 231 0.77 -9.39 -13.58
N THR A 232 -0.24 -8.61 -13.99
CA THR A 232 -0.78 -7.51 -13.17
C THR A 232 -1.53 -8.05 -11.96
N ALA A 233 -2.39 -9.06 -12.15
CA ALA A 233 -3.07 -9.75 -11.05
C ALA A 233 -2.08 -10.41 -10.08
N SER A 234 -0.97 -10.96 -10.58
CA SER A 234 0.10 -11.53 -9.77
C SER A 234 0.86 -10.47 -8.98
N SER A 235 0.98 -9.25 -9.51
CA SER A 235 1.63 -8.13 -8.81
C SER A 235 0.80 -7.67 -7.63
N ASP A 236 -0.51 -7.44 -7.83
CA ASP A 236 -1.42 -7.04 -6.76
C ASP A 236 -1.59 -8.15 -5.72
N ALA A 237 -1.66 -9.41 -6.14
CA ALA A 237 -1.68 -10.56 -5.24
C ALA A 237 -0.36 -10.68 -4.44
N LEU A 238 0.78 -10.42 -5.06
CA LEU A 238 2.08 -10.46 -4.39
C LEU A 238 2.25 -9.28 -3.42
N CYS A 239 1.83 -8.07 -3.79
CA CYS A 239 1.72 -6.93 -2.87
C CYS A 239 0.85 -7.29 -1.66
N CYS A 240 -0.34 -7.88 -1.89
CA CYS A 240 -1.23 -8.28 -0.82
C CYS A 240 -0.59 -9.37 0.07
N ALA A 241 0.03 -10.39 -0.51
CA ALA A 241 0.67 -11.47 0.24
C ALA A 241 1.86 -10.96 1.08
N VAL A 242 2.75 -10.16 0.47
CA VAL A 242 3.92 -9.60 1.13
C VAL A 242 3.52 -8.64 2.26
N THR A 243 2.53 -7.77 2.02
CA THR A 243 1.95 -6.92 3.07
C THR A 243 1.22 -7.74 4.13
N PHE A 244 0.58 -8.86 3.79
CA PHE A 244 -0.02 -9.76 4.78
C PHE A 244 1.02 -10.35 5.71
N PHE A 245 2.11 -10.91 5.19
CA PHE A 245 3.18 -11.46 6.03
C PHE A 245 3.81 -10.38 6.92
N TYR A 246 4.03 -9.18 6.38
CA TYR A 246 4.60 -8.07 7.14
C TYR A 246 3.64 -7.50 8.19
N PHE A 247 2.36 -7.33 7.86
CA PHE A 247 1.31 -6.96 8.81
C PHE A 247 1.21 -8.00 9.92
N HIS A 248 1.21 -9.28 9.57
CA HIS A 248 1.15 -10.36 10.51
C HIS A 248 2.35 -10.37 11.47
N HIS A 249 3.56 -10.11 10.97
CA HIS A 249 4.76 -9.92 11.77
C HIS A 249 4.64 -8.74 12.74
N LEU A 250 4.20 -7.56 12.27
CA LEU A 250 4.10 -6.34 13.08
C LEU A 250 3.03 -6.40 14.18
N PHE A 251 1.94 -7.12 13.94
CA PHE A 251 0.81 -7.24 14.87
C PHE A 251 0.85 -8.53 15.70
N ASN A 252 1.89 -9.37 15.54
CA ASN A 252 2.10 -10.63 16.24
C ASN A 252 0.85 -11.53 16.27
N LEU A 253 0.22 -11.69 15.10
CA LEU A 253 -1.07 -12.37 15.00
C LEU A 253 -0.97 -13.89 15.27
N TRP A 254 0.18 -14.55 15.11
CA TRP A 254 0.35 -16.00 15.39
C TRP A 254 0.04 -16.36 16.85
N GLY A 255 0.18 -15.43 17.79
CA GLY A 255 0.04 -15.71 19.22
C GLY A 255 -1.23 -15.20 19.91
N ASN A 256 -2.02 -14.29 19.29
CA ASN A 256 -2.96 -13.46 20.05
C ASN A 256 -4.30 -13.15 19.36
N TRP A 257 -4.75 -13.99 18.42
CA TRP A 257 -6.05 -13.83 17.73
C TRP A 257 -7.22 -13.60 18.68
N GLN A 258 -7.27 -14.32 19.81
CA GLN A 258 -8.36 -14.20 20.80
C GLN A 258 -8.45 -12.81 21.42
N THR A 259 -7.33 -12.19 21.78
CA THR A 259 -7.29 -10.80 22.30
C THR A 259 -7.64 -9.76 21.26
N LEU A 260 -7.29 -9.97 19.99
CA LEU A 260 -7.66 -9.04 18.92
C LEU A 260 -9.18 -9.07 18.68
N PHE A 261 -9.78 -10.27 18.62
CA PHE A 261 -11.23 -10.42 18.46
C PHE A 261 -12.04 -10.02 19.70
N LYS A 262 -11.51 -10.24 20.91
CA LYS A 262 -12.07 -9.68 22.16
C LYS A 262 -12.05 -8.14 22.15
N LYS A 263 -10.93 -7.51 21.74
CA LYS A 263 -10.83 -6.04 21.64
C LYS A 263 -11.70 -5.43 20.55
N ILE A 264 -11.93 -6.16 19.45
CA ILE A 264 -12.85 -5.75 18.37
C ILE A 264 -14.32 -6.00 18.76
N GLY A 265 -14.59 -6.60 19.92
CA GLY A 265 -15.95 -6.81 20.45
C GLY A 265 -16.74 -7.90 19.73
N ILE A 266 -16.07 -8.76 18.95
CA ILE A 266 -16.70 -9.87 18.22
C ILE A 266 -16.91 -11.10 19.12
N ILE A 267 -16.14 -11.18 20.22
CA ILE A 267 -16.29 -12.21 21.25
C ILE A 267 -16.74 -11.49 22.52
N GLU A 268 -17.93 -11.82 23.02
CA GLU A 268 -18.48 -11.24 24.27
C GLU A 268 -17.49 -11.43 25.42
N THR A 269 -17.06 -10.33 26.01
CA THR A 269 -16.35 -10.31 27.30
C THR A 269 -17.36 -10.62 28.40
N THR A 270 -17.09 -11.66 29.18
CA THR A 270 -17.88 -12.01 30.37
C THR A 270 -17.82 -10.88 31.41
N LYS A 271 -18.93 -10.67 32.13
CA LYS A 271 -19.18 -9.57 33.10
C LYS A 271 -18.11 -9.35 34.17
N GLU A 272 -17.22 -10.30 34.42
CA GLU A 272 -16.15 -10.18 35.42
C GLU A 272 -14.94 -9.36 34.93
N GLU A 273 -14.70 -9.25 33.61
CA GLU A 273 -13.55 -8.49 33.08
C GLU A 273 -13.81 -6.96 33.02
N SER A 274 -15.07 -6.50 33.13
CA SER A 274 -15.41 -5.07 33.01
C SER A 274 -15.13 -4.23 34.27
N GLU A 275 -15.06 -4.83 35.45
CA GLU A 275 -14.85 -4.08 36.70
C GLU A 275 -13.37 -3.76 36.96
N GLN A 276 -12.44 -4.50 36.36
CA GLN A 276 -11.01 -4.30 36.57
C GLN A 276 -10.42 -3.11 35.78
N TYR A 277 -11.10 -2.65 34.73
CA TYR A 277 -10.64 -1.53 33.88
C TYR A 277 -11.07 -0.14 34.38
N VAL A 278 -11.97 -0.05 35.36
CA VAL A 278 -12.46 1.25 35.89
C VAL A 278 -11.43 1.90 36.85
N HIS A 279 -10.51 1.13 37.42
CA HIS A 279 -9.55 1.64 38.41
C HIS A 279 -8.20 2.14 37.85
N LEU A 280 -8.03 2.21 36.52
CA LEU A 280 -6.77 2.62 35.88
C LEU A 280 -6.94 3.70 34.79
N LEU A 281 -8.01 4.50 34.85
CA LEU A 281 -8.14 5.75 34.10
C LEU A 281 -7.57 6.93 34.89
#